data_AF-A0A7T3FYR6-F1
#
_entry.id   AF-A0A7T3FYR6-F1
#
_cell.length_a   1.000
_cell.length_b   1.000
_cell.length_c   1.000
_cell.angle_alpha   90.00
_cell.angle_beta   90.00
_cell.angle_gamma   90.00
#
_symmetry.space_group_name_H-M   'P 1'
#
loop_
_entity.id
_entity.type
_entity.pdbx_description
1 polymer ?
#
loop_
_entity_poly.entity_id
_entity_poly.type
_entity_poly.pdbx_seq_one_letter_code
_entity_poly.pdbx_strand_id
1 'polypeptide(L)'
;MDAGFEAHLRVGGETVDERDAALLRAVAAEGSLNAAASTLGRSYSRAHARIGDLEDEAGPLVERRRGGTEGGGSRLTDAARELLAEFDRLQAALAGTAATERLVLDGRVAERNGDLVTVETDAGTVRALGLTDADDVRVAFRSDAVTLHDPERAPGGGETSARNRFRGEVVGVDRGDGTALVRIDVGATDPLAVRVTETSLETLGLEPDTDVVASFKATATRATAAPGADGSVE
;
A
#
# COMPACT_ATOMS: atom_id res chain seq x y z
N MET A 1 13.04 8.73 -4.12
CA MET A 1 11.78 9.38 -4.53
C MET A 1 10.76 8.97 -3.49
N ASP A 2 10.19 9.92 -2.74
CA ASP A 2 9.06 9.63 -1.87
C ASP A 2 7.79 9.68 -2.73
N ALA A 3 7.11 8.54 -2.84
CA ALA A 3 5.87 8.46 -3.59
C ALA A 3 4.75 9.10 -2.78
N GLY A 4 4.29 10.28 -3.20
CA GLY A 4 3.04 10.87 -2.71
C GLY A 4 1.83 10.33 -3.48
N PHE A 5 0.69 10.19 -2.80
CA PHE A 5 -0.59 9.84 -3.44
C PHE A 5 -1.70 10.70 -2.83
N GLU A 6 -2.76 10.93 -3.61
CA GLU A 6 -3.96 11.62 -3.14
C GLU A 6 -5.15 10.68 -3.26
N ALA A 7 -5.73 10.32 -2.11
CA ALA A 7 -6.86 9.41 -2.04
C ALA A 7 -8.16 10.12 -2.43
N HIS A 8 -8.93 9.46 -3.29
CA HIS A 8 -10.20 9.94 -3.81
C HIS A 8 -11.23 8.81 -3.72
N LEU A 9 -12.28 9.00 -2.94
CA LEU A 9 -13.37 8.04 -2.79
C LEU A 9 -14.58 8.52 -3.61
N ARG A 10 -15.09 7.68 -4.51
CA ARG A 10 -16.24 8.04 -5.34
C ARG A 10 -17.55 7.77 -4.59
N VAL A 11 -18.44 8.77 -4.58
CA VAL A 11 -19.79 8.67 -4.03
C VAL A 11 -20.77 9.19 -5.07
N GLY A 12 -21.42 8.26 -5.79
CA GLY A 12 -22.28 8.61 -6.92
C GLY A 12 -21.53 9.38 -8.02
N GLY A 13 -22.04 10.58 -8.33
CA GLY A 13 -21.41 11.54 -9.24
C GLY A 13 -20.22 12.30 -8.65
N GLU A 14 -20.10 12.35 -7.33
CA GLU A 14 -19.10 13.14 -6.61
C GLU A 14 -17.88 12.32 -6.17
N THR A 15 -16.82 13.02 -5.79
CA THR A 15 -15.60 12.43 -5.22
C THR A 15 -15.26 13.11 -3.91
N VAL A 16 -14.95 12.33 -2.89
CA VAL A 16 -14.52 12.78 -1.56
C VAL A 16 -13.00 12.68 -1.50
N ASP A 17 -12.35 13.80 -1.19
CA ASP A 17 -10.90 13.91 -1.01
C ASP A 17 -10.52 14.15 0.47
N GLU A 18 -9.22 14.35 0.74
CA GLU A 18 -8.75 14.65 2.11
C GLU A 18 -9.33 15.96 2.65
N ARG A 19 -9.64 16.92 1.77
CA ARG A 19 -10.20 18.20 2.20
C ARG A 19 -11.63 18.00 2.70
N ASP A 20 -12.43 17.21 2.00
CA ASP A 20 -13.80 16.88 2.39
C ASP A 20 -13.82 16.07 3.68
N ALA A 21 -12.96 15.05 3.80
CA ALA A 21 -12.81 14.26 5.02
C ALA A 21 -12.40 15.15 6.22
N ALA A 22 -11.41 16.05 6.04
CA ALA A 22 -11.00 16.99 7.06
C ALA A 22 -12.14 17.93 7.51
N LEU A 23 -13.01 18.35 6.59
CA LEU A 23 -14.17 19.17 6.92
C LEU A 23 -15.17 18.40 7.81
N LEU A 24 -15.52 17.17 7.45
CA LEU A 24 -16.43 16.34 8.25
C LEU A 24 -15.83 16.01 9.63
N ARG A 25 -14.53 15.69 9.70
CA ARG A 25 -13.82 15.48 10.98
C ARG A 25 -13.85 16.73 11.86
N ALA A 26 -13.64 17.92 11.27
CA ALA A 26 -13.75 19.18 11.99
C ALA A 26 -15.18 19.46 12.47
N VAL A 27 -16.21 19.13 11.68
CA VAL A 27 -17.62 19.21 12.12
C VAL A 27 -17.86 18.30 13.32
N ALA A 28 -17.31 17.08 13.33
CA ALA A 28 -17.42 16.16 14.45
C ALA A 28 -16.76 16.69 15.72
N ALA A 29 -15.59 17.32 15.59
CA ALA A 29 -14.82 17.87 16.72
C ALA A 29 -15.46 19.13 17.29
N GLU A 30 -15.88 20.06 16.43
CA GLU A 30 -16.36 21.39 16.83
C GLU A 30 -17.88 21.42 17.10
N GLY A 31 -18.63 20.43 16.61
CA GLY A 31 -20.09 20.39 16.72
C GLY A 31 -20.82 21.50 15.95
N SER A 32 -20.13 22.18 15.03
CA SER A 32 -20.65 23.27 14.20
C SER A 32 -19.89 23.37 12.89
N LEU A 33 -20.62 23.43 11.76
CA LEU A 33 -20.01 23.63 10.45
C LEU A 33 -19.32 24.99 10.31
N ASN A 34 -19.84 26.02 10.98
CA ASN A 34 -19.22 27.34 10.94
C ASN A 34 -17.88 27.35 11.69
N ALA A 35 -17.84 26.71 12.88
CA ALA A 35 -16.61 26.54 13.64
C ALA A 35 -15.60 25.68 12.88
N ALA A 36 -16.03 24.55 12.32
CA ALA A 36 -15.21 23.67 11.49
C ALA A 36 -14.57 24.41 10.30
N ALA A 37 -15.37 25.17 9.54
CA ALA A 37 -14.85 25.96 8.42
C ALA A 37 -13.82 27.01 8.89
N SER A 38 -14.09 27.67 10.02
CA SER A 38 -13.19 28.67 10.62
C SER A 38 -11.86 28.05 11.08
N THR A 39 -11.91 26.92 11.81
CA THR A 39 -10.74 26.15 12.26
C THR A 39 -9.87 25.72 11.09
N LEU A 40 -10.48 25.34 9.96
CA LEU A 40 -9.77 24.94 8.75
C LEU A 40 -9.33 26.13 7.86
N GLY A 41 -9.63 27.37 8.24
CA GLY A 41 -9.34 28.55 7.43
C GLY A 41 -10.10 28.60 6.09
N ARG A 42 -11.31 28.02 6.04
CA ARG A 42 -12.13 27.88 4.83
C ARG A 42 -13.37 28.79 4.88
N SER A 43 -13.87 29.16 3.70
CA SER A 43 -15.14 29.89 3.60
C SER A 43 -16.30 29.00 4.05
N TYR A 44 -17.06 29.46 5.05
CA TYR A 44 -18.26 28.78 5.53
C TYR A 44 -19.26 28.50 4.40
N SER A 45 -19.53 29.48 3.53
CA SER A 45 -20.47 29.30 2.42
C SER A 45 -20.02 28.22 1.43
N ARG A 46 -18.72 28.12 1.15
CA ARG A 46 -18.18 27.06 0.27
C ARG A 46 -18.18 25.70 0.95
N ALA A 47 -17.84 25.65 2.24
CA ALA A 47 -17.91 24.41 3.03
C ALA A 47 -19.34 23.89 3.13
N HIS A 48 -20.31 24.78 3.31
CA HIS A 48 -21.74 24.46 3.34
C HIS A 48 -22.26 23.96 1.99
N ALA A 49 -21.93 24.65 0.89
CA ALA A 49 -22.26 24.20 -0.45
C ALA A 49 -21.67 22.81 -0.74
N ARG A 50 -20.38 22.62 -0.41
CA ARG A 50 -19.68 21.36 -0.63
C ARG A 50 -20.31 20.19 0.12
N ILE A 51 -20.71 20.40 1.38
CA ILE A 51 -21.45 19.37 2.12
C ILE A 51 -22.78 19.08 1.45
N GLY A 52 -23.49 20.09 0.95
CA GLY A 52 -24.72 19.91 0.18
C GLY A 52 -24.52 19.03 -1.04
N ASP A 53 -23.50 19.31 -1.86
CA ASP A 53 -23.19 18.52 -3.06
C ASP A 53 -22.92 17.05 -2.71
N LEU A 54 -22.20 16.80 -1.61
CA LEU A 54 -21.95 15.43 -1.13
C LEU A 54 -23.22 14.78 -0.56
N GLU A 55 -24.07 15.53 0.14
CA GLU A 55 -25.33 15.03 0.71
C GLU A 55 -26.35 14.65 -0.38
N ASP A 56 -26.33 15.34 -1.52
CA ASP A 56 -27.21 15.03 -2.67
C ASP A 56 -26.93 13.64 -3.25
N GLU A 57 -25.68 13.17 -3.21
CA GLU A 57 -25.27 11.85 -3.71
C GLU A 57 -25.20 10.78 -2.59
N ALA A 58 -24.73 11.16 -1.40
CA ALA A 58 -24.45 10.24 -0.29
C ALA A 58 -25.62 10.07 0.69
N GLY A 59 -26.64 10.93 0.60
CA GLY A 59 -27.63 11.13 1.64
C GLY A 59 -27.10 12.01 2.79
N PRO A 60 -27.92 12.26 3.84
CA PRO A 60 -27.58 13.23 4.88
C PRO A 60 -26.29 12.86 5.61
N LEU A 61 -25.32 13.78 5.60
CA LEU A 61 -24.02 13.64 6.24
C LEU A 61 -23.96 14.45 7.54
N VAL A 62 -24.72 15.54 7.62
CA VAL A 62 -24.75 16.42 8.78
C VAL A 62 -26.19 16.68 9.23
N GLU A 63 -26.51 16.23 10.45
CA GLU A 63 -27.70 16.64 11.17
C GLU A 63 -27.54 18.07 11.70
N ARG A 64 -28.54 18.91 11.39
CA ARG A 64 -28.59 20.30 11.84
C ARG A 64 -29.60 20.44 12.96
N ARG A 65 -29.18 20.91 14.13
CA ARG A 65 -30.13 21.37 15.16
C ARG A 65 -30.54 22.80 14.87
N ARG A 66 -31.85 23.07 14.84
CA ARG A 66 -32.39 24.45 14.82
C ARG A 66 -31.87 25.21 16.05
N GLY A 67 -31.13 26.28 15.81
CA GLY A 67 -30.55 27.13 16.85
C GLY A 67 -31.55 28.15 17.41
N GLY A 68 -31.61 28.23 18.74
CA GLY A 68 -31.96 29.46 19.46
C GLY A 68 -30.71 30.34 19.67
N THR A 69 -30.70 31.16 20.72
CA THR A 69 -29.74 32.25 20.99
C THR A 69 -28.25 31.86 21.04
N GLU A 70 -27.92 30.57 21.13
CA GLU A 70 -26.54 30.05 21.19
C GLU A 70 -26.03 29.45 19.86
N GLY A 71 -26.82 29.50 18.78
CA GLY A 71 -26.43 28.99 17.46
C GLY A 71 -26.82 27.52 17.23
N GLY A 72 -27.15 27.19 15.99
CA GLY A 72 -27.50 25.82 15.58
C GLY A 72 -26.25 24.93 15.54
N GLY A 73 -26.36 23.72 16.10
CA GLY A 73 -25.28 22.72 16.06
C GLY A 73 -25.32 21.87 14.80
N SER A 74 -24.15 21.36 14.41
CA SER A 74 -23.95 20.39 13.33
C SER A 74 -23.37 19.12 13.93
N ARG A 75 -23.97 17.96 13.66
CA ARG A 75 -23.44 16.66 14.07
C ARG A 75 -23.38 15.73 12.88
N LEU A 76 -22.33 14.93 12.80
CA LEU A 76 -22.25 13.90 11.77
C LEU A 76 -23.37 12.86 11.97
N THR A 77 -23.97 12.44 10.86
CA THR A 77 -24.82 11.25 10.80
C THR A 77 -23.98 9.98 10.86
N ASP A 78 -24.63 8.81 10.99
CA ASP A 78 -23.94 7.53 10.86
C ASP A 78 -23.38 7.34 9.45
N ALA A 79 -24.10 7.77 8.41
CA ALA A 79 -23.62 7.73 7.03
C ALA A 79 -22.30 8.53 6.84
N ALA A 80 -22.16 9.70 7.47
CA ALA A 80 -20.91 10.44 7.44
C ALA A 80 -19.76 9.75 8.17
N ARG A 81 -20.05 9.06 9.28
CA ARG A 81 -19.04 8.27 10.00
C ARG A 81 -18.58 7.07 9.16
N GLU A 82 -19.52 6.40 8.49
CA GLU A 82 -19.21 5.30 7.57
C GLU A 82 -18.38 5.77 6.37
N LEU A 83 -18.73 6.92 5.78
CA LEU A 83 -17.97 7.53 4.70
C LEU A 83 -16.53 7.85 5.12
N LEU A 84 -16.34 8.45 6.30
CA LEU A 84 -15.01 8.71 6.85
C LEU A 84 -14.22 7.41 7.11
N ALA A 85 -14.87 6.39 7.65
CA ALA A 85 -14.23 5.10 7.90
C ALA A 85 -13.82 4.37 6.60
N GLU A 86 -14.60 4.52 5.52
CA GLU A 86 -14.21 4.03 4.19
C GLU A 86 -13.02 4.82 3.62
N PHE A 87 -13.05 6.15 3.73
CA PHE A 87 -11.96 7.01 3.29
C PHE A 87 -10.65 6.73 4.03
N ASP A 88 -10.70 6.57 5.36
CA ASP A 88 -9.53 6.22 6.18
C ASP A 88 -8.94 4.86 5.79
N ARG A 89 -9.81 3.87 5.49
CA ARG A 89 -9.37 2.54 5.01
C ARG A 89 -8.67 2.64 3.65
N LEU A 90 -9.20 3.44 2.73
CA LEU A 90 -8.58 3.69 1.43
C LEU A 90 -7.20 4.35 1.59
N GLN A 91 -7.10 5.39 2.43
CA GLN A 91 -5.83 6.07 2.71
C GLN A 91 -4.79 5.11 3.30
N ALA A 92 -5.18 4.29 4.27
CA ALA A 92 -4.29 3.29 4.88
C ALA A 92 -3.81 2.26 3.85
N ALA A 93 -4.69 1.78 2.96
CA ALA A 93 -4.33 0.81 1.93
C ALA A 93 -3.32 1.39 0.91
N LEU A 94 -3.52 2.64 0.49
CA LEU A 94 -2.61 3.34 -0.41
C LEU A 94 -1.28 3.65 0.28
N ALA A 95 -1.31 4.13 1.53
CA ALA A 95 -0.11 4.41 2.33
C ALA A 95 0.77 3.17 2.48
N GLY A 96 0.18 2.05 2.90
CA GLY A 96 0.89 0.78 3.07
C GLY A 96 1.40 0.16 1.77
N THR A 97 0.99 0.66 0.61
CA THR A 97 1.54 0.23 -0.70
C THR A 97 2.64 1.17 -1.17
N ALA A 98 2.46 2.48 -0.98
CA ALA A 98 3.39 3.50 -1.45
C ALA A 98 4.64 3.65 -0.58
N ALA A 99 4.50 3.47 0.75
CA ALA A 99 5.58 3.70 1.71
C ALA A 99 6.49 2.49 1.96
N THR A 100 6.08 1.29 1.53
CA THR A 100 6.90 0.09 1.75
C THR A 100 8.04 0.02 0.75
N GLU A 101 9.24 -0.25 1.26
CA GLU A 101 10.44 -0.53 0.46
C GLU A 101 10.15 -1.63 -0.56
N ARG A 102 10.43 -1.35 -1.83
CA ARG A 102 10.31 -2.33 -2.92
C ARG A 102 11.66 -2.92 -3.22
N LEU A 103 11.70 -4.23 -3.31
CA LEU A 103 12.81 -4.97 -3.89
C LEU A 103 12.59 -5.00 -5.39
N VAL A 104 13.67 -4.82 -6.14
CA VAL A 104 13.65 -4.81 -7.60
C VAL A 104 14.74 -5.73 -8.10
N LEU A 105 14.37 -6.64 -8.99
CA LEU A 105 15.30 -7.49 -9.72
C LEU A 105 15.14 -7.21 -11.20
N ASP A 106 16.23 -6.85 -11.87
CA ASP A 106 16.27 -6.78 -13.33
C ASP A 106 16.27 -8.21 -13.91
N GLY A 107 15.63 -8.40 -15.06
CA GLY A 107 15.56 -9.69 -15.70
C GLY A 107 14.90 -9.67 -17.07
N ARG A 108 14.84 -10.85 -17.70
CA ARG A 108 14.23 -11.03 -19.02
C ARG A 108 13.08 -12.02 -18.95
N VAL A 109 11.96 -11.72 -19.63
CA VAL A 109 10.81 -12.61 -19.72
C VAL A 109 11.21 -13.86 -20.52
N ALA A 110 11.11 -15.02 -19.89
CA ALA A 110 11.35 -16.33 -20.50
C ALA A 110 10.06 -17.00 -20.98
N GLU A 111 8.93 -16.73 -20.30
CA GLU A 111 7.62 -17.32 -20.63
C GLU A 111 6.48 -16.35 -20.28
N ARG A 112 5.43 -16.32 -21.10
CA ARG A 112 4.19 -15.56 -20.85
C ARG A 112 2.97 -16.47 -20.98
N ASN A 113 2.20 -16.55 -19.91
CA ASN A 113 0.97 -17.34 -19.81
C ASN A 113 -0.19 -16.44 -19.32
N GLY A 114 -0.82 -15.73 -20.26
CA GLY A 114 -1.79 -14.68 -19.93
C GLY A 114 -1.10 -13.54 -19.16
N ASP A 115 -1.71 -13.12 -18.06
CA ASP A 115 -1.16 -12.05 -17.21
C ASP A 115 0.03 -12.50 -16.35
N LEU A 116 0.33 -13.80 -16.31
CA LEU A 116 1.44 -14.35 -15.53
C LEU A 116 2.67 -14.53 -16.43
N VAL A 117 3.80 -13.93 -16.03
CA VAL A 117 5.09 -14.08 -16.70
C VAL A 117 6.10 -14.79 -15.81
N THR A 118 7.02 -15.52 -16.45
CA THR A 118 8.21 -16.10 -15.83
C THR A 118 9.41 -15.29 -16.30
N VAL A 119 10.18 -14.74 -15.36
CA VAL A 119 11.32 -13.85 -15.59
C VAL A 119 12.59 -14.50 -15.07
N GLU A 120 13.63 -14.55 -15.88
CA GLU A 120 14.98 -14.95 -15.48
C GLU A 120 15.72 -13.73 -14.91
N THR A 121 16.22 -13.86 -13.68
CA THR A 121 16.98 -12.82 -12.96
C THR A 121 18.27 -13.44 -12.41
N ASP A 122 19.20 -12.62 -11.93
CA ASP A 122 20.44 -13.10 -11.29
C ASP A 122 20.17 -13.92 -10.01
N ALA A 123 19.08 -13.62 -9.30
CA ALA A 123 18.63 -14.41 -8.14
C ALA A 123 17.98 -15.75 -8.53
N GLY A 124 17.76 -15.99 -9.82
CA GLY A 124 17.00 -17.12 -10.36
C GLY A 124 15.65 -16.70 -10.95
N THR A 125 14.76 -17.67 -11.14
CA THR A 125 13.50 -17.46 -11.83
C THR A 125 12.41 -16.88 -10.93
N VAL A 126 11.72 -15.83 -11.40
CA VAL A 126 10.60 -15.19 -10.71
C VAL A 126 9.33 -15.24 -11.54
N ARG A 127 8.23 -15.66 -10.94
CA ARG A 127 6.89 -15.54 -11.51
C ARG A 127 6.24 -14.25 -11.03
N ALA A 128 5.71 -13.46 -11.95
CA ALA A 128 5.13 -12.16 -11.67
C ALA A 128 3.90 -11.90 -12.55
N LEU A 129 3.07 -10.94 -12.13
CA LEU A 129 2.03 -10.41 -13.00
C LEU A 129 2.67 -9.39 -13.96
N GLY A 130 2.58 -9.67 -15.26
CA GLY A 130 3.10 -8.84 -16.33
C GLY A 130 2.22 -7.62 -16.56
N LEU A 131 2.80 -6.42 -16.41
CA LEU A 131 2.14 -5.14 -16.69
C LEU A 131 2.70 -4.45 -17.93
N THR A 132 3.51 -5.17 -18.71
CA THR A 132 4.15 -4.72 -19.94
C THR A 132 4.28 -5.90 -20.90
N ASP A 133 4.45 -5.60 -22.18
CA ASP A 133 4.79 -6.56 -23.23
C ASP A 133 6.30 -6.60 -23.55
N ALA A 134 7.11 -5.75 -22.90
CA ALA A 134 8.57 -5.78 -23.05
C ALA A 134 9.19 -7.10 -22.58
N ASP A 135 10.26 -7.52 -23.26
CA ASP A 135 11.08 -8.67 -22.87
C ASP A 135 11.97 -8.35 -21.66
N ASP A 136 12.62 -7.18 -21.70
CA ASP A 136 13.47 -6.70 -20.60
C ASP A 136 12.60 -5.99 -19.56
N VAL A 137 12.59 -6.54 -18.35
CA VAL A 137 11.67 -6.13 -17.28
C VAL A 137 12.37 -5.96 -15.95
N ARG A 138 11.72 -5.20 -15.07
CA ARG A 138 11.99 -5.13 -13.64
C ARG A 138 10.89 -5.83 -12.90
N VAL A 139 11.28 -6.77 -12.05
CA VAL A 139 10.38 -7.48 -11.18
C VAL A 139 10.41 -6.84 -9.80
N ALA A 140 9.28 -6.30 -9.36
CA ALA A 140 9.15 -5.61 -8.10
C ALA A 140 8.16 -6.31 -7.16
N PHE A 141 8.54 -6.40 -5.89
CA PHE A 141 7.70 -6.88 -4.80
C PHE A 141 8.05 -6.14 -3.51
N ARG A 142 7.11 -6.08 -2.57
CA ARG A 142 7.28 -5.36 -1.30
C ARG A 142 8.10 -6.17 -0.32
N SER A 143 8.90 -5.49 0.51
CA SER A 143 9.70 -6.13 1.57
C SER A 143 8.86 -6.81 2.65
N ASP A 144 7.62 -6.37 2.84
CA ASP A 144 6.63 -6.97 3.74
C ASP A 144 5.87 -8.17 3.15
N ALA A 145 6.02 -8.43 1.84
CA ALA A 145 5.33 -9.51 1.14
C ALA A 145 6.15 -10.80 1.07
N VAL A 146 7.35 -10.80 1.66
CA VAL A 146 8.29 -11.92 1.69
C VAL A 146 8.22 -12.60 3.05
N THR A 147 8.02 -13.92 3.05
CA THR A 147 8.10 -14.75 4.24
C THR A 147 9.43 -15.48 4.27
N LEU A 148 10.14 -15.38 5.40
CA LEU A 148 11.37 -16.12 5.65
C LEU A 148 11.06 -17.44 6.36
N HIS A 149 11.75 -18.49 5.93
CA HIS A 149 11.66 -19.81 6.51
C HIS A 149 13.06 -20.34 6.83
N ASP A 150 13.14 -21.13 7.89
CA ASP A 150 14.25 -22.07 8.08
C ASP A 150 14.30 -23.04 6.88
N PRO A 151 15.45 -23.25 6.22
CA PRO A 151 15.59 -24.12 5.06
C PRO A 151 15.09 -25.55 5.26
N GLU A 152 15.20 -26.10 6.48
CA GLU A 152 14.75 -27.45 6.82
C GLU A 152 13.23 -27.53 6.99
N ARG A 153 12.60 -26.41 7.36
CA ARG A 153 11.14 -26.31 7.62
C ARG A 153 10.38 -25.62 6.50
N ALA A 154 11.08 -25.13 5.48
CA ALA A 154 10.48 -24.39 4.39
C ALA A 154 9.53 -25.30 3.59
N PRO A 155 8.25 -24.92 3.39
CA PRO A 155 7.32 -25.69 2.59
C PRO A 155 7.86 -25.93 1.17
N GLY A 156 7.59 -27.12 0.63
CA GLY A 156 7.92 -27.50 -0.74
C GLY A 156 7.17 -26.66 -1.77
N GLY A 157 7.71 -26.56 -2.99
CA GLY A 157 7.22 -25.65 -4.04
C GLY A 157 5.76 -25.84 -4.50
N GLY A 158 5.15 -26.99 -4.17
CA GLY A 158 3.74 -27.29 -4.44
C GLY A 158 2.81 -27.23 -3.23
N GLU A 159 3.35 -27.10 -2.01
CA GLU A 159 2.59 -27.21 -0.77
C GLU A 159 1.91 -25.90 -0.37
N THR A 160 2.35 -24.77 -0.92
CA THR A 160 1.75 -23.45 -0.69
C THR A 160 1.43 -22.75 -2.00
N SER A 161 0.79 -21.57 -1.94
CA SER A 161 0.57 -20.71 -3.11
C SER A 161 1.75 -19.77 -3.40
N ALA A 162 2.79 -19.74 -2.55
CA ALA A 162 4.00 -18.98 -2.80
C ALA A 162 4.86 -19.71 -3.85
N ARG A 163 4.94 -19.14 -5.06
CA ARG A 163 5.62 -19.75 -6.20
C ARG A 163 7.04 -19.26 -6.39
N ASN A 164 7.36 -18.09 -5.83
CA ASN A 164 8.71 -17.54 -5.87
C ASN A 164 9.43 -17.95 -4.60
N ARG A 165 10.60 -18.57 -4.75
CA ARG A 165 11.43 -19.03 -3.63
C ARG A 165 12.89 -18.81 -3.95
N PHE A 166 13.60 -18.18 -3.04
CA PHE A 166 15.04 -18.01 -3.10
C PHE A 166 15.67 -18.58 -1.85
N ARG A 167 16.73 -19.36 -2.04
CA ARG A 167 17.65 -19.69 -0.95
C ARG A 167 18.68 -18.58 -0.87
N GLY A 168 19.05 -18.22 0.34
CA GLY A 168 20.03 -17.18 0.57
C GLY A 168 20.56 -17.19 1.99
N GLU A 169 21.56 -16.37 2.21
CA GLU A 169 22.23 -16.21 3.49
C GLU A 169 21.96 -14.81 4.03
N VAL A 170 21.66 -14.69 5.32
CA VAL A 170 21.51 -13.39 5.97
C VAL A 170 22.87 -12.70 6.03
N VAL A 171 22.98 -11.52 5.42
CA VAL A 171 24.21 -10.71 5.42
C VAL A 171 24.15 -9.52 6.37
N GLY A 172 22.97 -9.21 6.92
CA GLY A 172 22.81 -8.13 7.88
C GLY A 172 21.40 -8.03 8.45
N VAL A 173 21.31 -7.46 9.65
CA VAL A 173 20.06 -7.25 10.37
C VAL A 173 20.07 -5.86 10.99
N ASP A 174 19.15 -5.00 10.54
CA ASP A 174 18.91 -3.69 11.14
C ASP A 174 17.65 -3.77 12.01
N ARG A 175 17.83 -3.73 13.33
CA ARG A 175 16.71 -3.70 14.28
C ARG A 175 16.13 -2.29 14.38
N GLY A 176 14.81 -2.18 14.39
CA GLY A 176 14.06 -0.96 14.66
C GLY A 176 13.04 -1.19 15.77
N ASP A 177 12.08 -0.28 15.94
CA ASP A 177 11.04 -0.42 16.97
C ASP A 177 10.00 -1.48 16.58
N GLY A 178 10.11 -2.70 17.14
CA GLY A 178 9.15 -3.79 16.96
C GLY A 178 9.23 -4.52 15.60
N THR A 179 10.09 -4.05 14.69
CA THR A 179 10.38 -4.70 13.40
C THR A 179 11.88 -4.68 13.11
N ALA A 180 12.34 -5.59 12.28
CA ALA A 180 13.71 -5.64 11.79
C ALA A 180 13.73 -5.71 10.26
N LEU A 181 14.75 -5.10 9.65
CA LEU A 181 15.05 -5.25 8.23
C LEU A 181 16.22 -6.23 8.09
N VAL A 182 15.95 -7.39 7.50
CA VAL A 182 16.91 -8.47 7.28
C VAL A 182 17.38 -8.43 5.83
N ARG A 183 18.68 -8.31 5.60
CA ARG A 183 19.28 -8.36 4.26
C ARG A 183 19.76 -9.76 3.95
N ILE A 184 19.35 -10.30 2.81
CA ILE A 184 19.61 -11.67 2.40
C ILE A 184 20.32 -11.67 1.05
N ASP A 185 21.50 -12.25 0.98
CA ASP A 185 22.16 -12.51 -0.29
C ASP A 185 21.49 -13.72 -0.96
N VAL A 186 20.99 -13.50 -2.18
CA VAL A 186 20.33 -14.51 -3.02
C VAL A 186 21.03 -14.68 -4.36
N GLY A 187 22.24 -14.13 -4.52
CA GLY A 187 22.98 -14.10 -5.78
C GLY A 187 22.59 -12.96 -6.74
N ALA A 188 21.73 -12.03 -6.30
CA ALA A 188 21.47 -10.79 -7.02
C ALA A 188 22.55 -9.72 -6.75
N THR A 189 22.60 -8.69 -7.59
CA THR A 189 23.51 -7.54 -7.41
C THR A 189 23.35 -6.88 -6.03
N ASP A 190 22.11 -6.69 -5.60
CA ASP A 190 21.77 -6.13 -4.28
C ASP A 190 21.09 -7.21 -3.41
N PRO A 191 21.40 -7.27 -2.10
CA PRO A 191 20.74 -8.21 -1.20
C PRO A 191 19.26 -7.89 -1.06
N LEU A 192 18.44 -8.92 -0.90
CA LEU A 192 17.02 -8.75 -0.63
C LEU A 192 16.80 -8.22 0.78
N ALA A 193 16.27 -7.00 0.90
CA ALA A 193 15.89 -6.41 2.17
C ALA A 193 14.44 -6.80 2.54
N VAL A 194 14.28 -7.68 3.52
CA VAL A 194 12.99 -8.23 3.95
C VAL A 194 12.63 -7.69 5.33
N ARG A 195 11.41 -7.13 5.47
CA ARG A 195 10.94 -6.63 6.77
C ARG A 195 10.21 -7.73 7.52
N VAL A 196 10.64 -7.99 8.75
CA VAL A 196 10.06 -8.98 9.65
C VAL A 196 9.74 -8.35 11.00
N THR A 197 8.90 -9.00 11.81
CA THR A 197 8.69 -8.61 13.20
C THR A 197 9.87 -9.07 14.06
N GLU A 198 10.10 -8.41 15.19
CA GLU A 198 11.10 -8.87 16.18
C GLU A 198 10.84 -10.32 16.61
N THR A 199 9.57 -10.68 16.83
CA THR A 199 9.19 -12.05 17.16
C THR A 199 9.64 -13.05 16.10
N SER A 200 9.51 -12.72 14.81
CA SER A 200 9.98 -13.59 13.72
C SER A 200 11.50 -13.67 13.66
N LEU A 201 12.21 -12.56 13.89
CA LEU A 201 13.66 -12.51 13.96
C LEU A 201 14.19 -13.46 15.04
N GLU A 202 13.62 -13.39 16.24
CA GLU A 202 13.97 -14.23 17.38
C GLU A 202 13.61 -15.70 17.16
N THR A 203 12.39 -15.97 16.67
CA THR A 203 11.89 -17.35 16.46
C THR A 203 12.71 -18.10 15.42
N LEU A 204 13.15 -17.41 14.37
CA LEU A 204 13.95 -18.00 13.29
C LEU A 204 15.46 -17.92 13.54
N GLY A 205 15.90 -17.28 14.63
CA GLY A 205 17.32 -17.11 14.93
C GLY A 205 18.08 -16.35 13.84
N LEU A 206 17.47 -15.30 13.27
CA LEU A 206 18.05 -14.58 12.12
C LEU A 206 19.20 -13.68 12.57
N GLU A 207 20.42 -14.10 12.24
CA GLU A 207 21.67 -13.38 12.43
C GLU A 207 22.52 -13.47 11.16
N PRO A 208 23.57 -12.64 10.97
CA PRO A 208 24.50 -12.82 9.85
C PRO A 208 24.99 -14.27 9.74
N ASP A 209 25.21 -14.73 8.51
CA ASP A 209 25.60 -16.10 8.14
C ASP A 209 24.51 -17.17 8.35
N THR A 210 23.26 -16.76 8.61
CA THR A 210 22.12 -17.69 8.74
C THR A 210 21.52 -18.02 7.38
N ASP A 211 21.46 -19.30 7.02
CA ASP A 211 20.75 -19.78 5.84
C ASP A 211 19.22 -19.62 5.98
N VAL A 212 18.57 -19.10 4.95
CA VAL A 212 17.12 -18.88 4.91
C VAL A 212 16.53 -19.21 3.55
N VAL A 213 15.22 -19.48 3.55
CA VAL A 213 14.41 -19.51 2.34
C VAL A 213 13.45 -18.33 2.36
N ALA A 214 13.64 -17.38 1.45
CA ALA A 214 12.69 -16.32 1.16
C ALA A 214 11.60 -16.85 0.21
N SER A 215 10.34 -16.63 0.54
CA SER A 215 9.20 -17.05 -0.31
C SER A 215 8.18 -15.94 -0.45
N PHE A 216 7.61 -15.80 -1.64
CA PHE A 216 6.58 -14.80 -1.93
C PHE A 216 5.66 -15.23 -3.07
N LYS A 217 4.48 -14.61 -3.13
CA LYS A 217 3.44 -14.94 -4.11
C LYS A 217 3.72 -14.28 -5.45
N ALA A 218 3.53 -15.03 -6.53
CA ALA A 218 3.61 -14.49 -7.88
C ALA A 218 2.58 -13.36 -8.11
N THR A 219 1.39 -13.47 -7.52
CA THR A 219 0.32 -12.46 -7.63
C THR A 219 0.58 -11.18 -6.82
N ALA A 220 1.57 -11.19 -5.92
CA ALA A 220 2.03 -10.00 -5.20
C ALA A 220 3.27 -9.37 -5.86
N THR A 221 3.70 -9.91 -6.99
CA THR A 221 4.91 -9.51 -7.72
C THR A 221 4.53 -8.89 -9.05
N ARG A 222 5.13 -7.76 -9.43
CA ARG A 222 4.84 -7.04 -10.68
C ARG A 222 6.06 -7.02 -11.58
N ALA A 223 5.89 -7.36 -12.85
CA ALA A 223 6.88 -7.13 -13.88
C ALA A 223 6.48 -5.89 -14.70
N THR A 224 7.36 -4.90 -14.73
CA THR A 224 7.22 -3.65 -15.49
C THR A 224 8.40 -3.48 -16.45
N ALA A 225 8.28 -2.68 -17.51
CA ALA A 225 9.38 -2.50 -18.45
C ALA A 225 10.65 -2.00 -17.75
N ALA A 226 11.81 -2.54 -18.15
CA ALA A 226 13.09 -1.98 -17.73
C ALA A 226 13.28 -0.59 -18.37
N PRO A 227 14.02 0.34 -17.72
CA PRO A 227 14.28 1.65 -18.31
C PRO A 227 14.97 1.52 -19.67
N GLY A 228 14.42 2.18 -20.69
CA GLY A 228 14.93 2.10 -22.06
C GLY A 228 14.47 0.88 -22.86
N ALA A 229 13.67 -0.02 -22.27
CA ALA A 229 13.00 -1.11 -22.98
C ALA A 229 11.72 -0.66 -23.72
N ASP A 230 11.18 0.51 -23.36
CA ASP A 230 10.12 1.17 -24.13
C ASP A 230 10.72 1.81 -25.39
N GLY A 231 11.00 0.97 -26.39
CA GLY A 231 11.32 1.38 -27.75
C GLY A 231 10.04 1.53 -28.59
N SER A 232 9.77 2.77 -29.01
CA SER A 232 8.98 3.13 -30.19
C SER A 232 7.47 2.88 -30.16
N VAL A 233 6.70 3.90 -29.77
CA VAL A 233 5.46 4.18 -30.50
C VAL A 233 5.88 4.94 -31.77
N GLU A 234 5.98 4.23 -32.89
CA GLU A 234 5.86 4.84 -34.23
C GLU A 234 4.42 5.31 -34.48
#